data_AF-A0A2R4DI35-F1
#
_entry.id   AF-A0A2R4DI35-F1
#
_cell.length_a   1.000
_cell.length_b   1.000
_cell.length_c   1.000
_cell.angle_alpha   90.00
_cell.angle_beta   90.00
_cell.angle_gamma   90.00
#
_symmetry.space_group_name_H-M   'P 1'
#
loop_
_entity.id
_entity.type
_entity.pdbx_description
1 polymer ?
#
loop_
_entity_poly.entity_id
_entity_poly.type
_entity_poly.pdbx_seq_one_letter_code
_entity_poly.pdbx_strand_id
1 'polypeptide(L)'
;MIGVDPQPPVKEQDVFERGIINVFKGLSQEYKTNNPCYFGKKIIVNNLVKHDRWGYSLNWGWRRDQLADLERMLYLLDSKTIPDNRHDVSIRFMDFVRNNPREQVFEDDMFTIRYFQKGSGHITFKRLDLVEKMNDIVAKHYPGALPAK
;
A
#
# COMPACT_ATOMS: atom_id res chain seq x y z
N MET A 1 -19.78 -14.02 -28.03
CA MET A 1 -18.61 -14.62 -27.37
C MET A 1 -18.28 -13.74 -26.18
N ILE A 2 -18.55 -14.19 -24.97
CA ILE A 2 -18.19 -13.47 -23.74
C ILE A 2 -16.68 -13.68 -23.60
N GLY A 3 -15.89 -12.63 -23.86
CA GLY A 3 -14.45 -12.64 -23.65
C GLY A 3 -14.18 -12.79 -22.16
N VAL A 4 -13.88 -14.00 -21.72
CA VAL A 4 -13.27 -14.22 -20.42
C VAL A 4 -11.81 -13.86 -20.62
N ASP A 5 -11.38 -12.72 -20.05
CA ASP A 5 -9.97 -12.33 -20.11
C ASP A 5 -9.10 -13.49 -19.60
N PRO A 6 -7.96 -13.75 -20.26
CA PRO A 6 -7.09 -14.86 -19.90
C PRO A 6 -6.63 -14.69 -18.45
N GLN A 7 -7.08 -15.60 -17.60
CA GLN A 7 -6.59 -15.70 -16.23
C GLN A 7 -5.09 -16.04 -16.28
N PRO A 8 -4.24 -15.38 -15.49
CA PRO A 8 -2.82 -15.67 -15.46
C PRO A 8 -2.58 -17.14 -15.09
N PRO A 9 -1.54 -17.79 -15.64
CA PRO A 9 -1.21 -19.17 -15.31
C PRO A 9 -1.06 -19.36 -13.80
N VAL A 10 -1.50 -20.51 -13.28
CA VAL A 10 -1.64 -20.81 -11.83
C VAL A 10 -0.43 -20.41 -10.98
N LYS A 11 0.80 -20.56 -11.51
CA LYS A 11 2.03 -20.14 -10.81
C LYS A 11 2.15 -18.63 -10.62
N GLU A 12 1.71 -17.83 -11.60
CA GLU A 12 1.72 -16.37 -11.51
C GLU A 12 0.66 -15.87 -10.53
N GLN A 13 -0.51 -16.52 -10.51
CA GLN A 13 -1.56 -16.21 -9.55
C GLN A 13 -1.11 -16.51 -8.11
N ASP A 14 -0.43 -17.64 -7.88
CA ASP A 14 0.16 -17.96 -6.57
C ASP A 14 1.21 -16.94 -6.12
N VAL A 15 2.09 -16.50 -7.02
CA VAL A 15 3.11 -15.49 -6.73
C VAL A 15 2.45 -14.15 -6.38
N PHE A 16 1.39 -13.79 -7.10
CA PHE A 16 0.63 -12.57 -6.87
C PHE A 16 -0.10 -12.59 -5.53
N GLU A 17 -0.86 -13.64 -5.22
CA GLU A 17 -1.57 -13.77 -3.94
C GLU A 17 -0.57 -13.75 -2.77
N ARG A 18 0.59 -14.41 -2.89
CA ARG A 18 1.68 -14.32 -1.90
C ARG A 18 2.21 -12.90 -1.74
N GLY A 19 2.30 -12.13 -2.81
CA GLY A 19 2.67 -10.71 -2.77
C GLY A 19 1.73 -9.90 -1.88
N ILE A 20 0.41 -10.05 -2.07
CA ILE A 20 -0.62 -9.40 -1.25
C ILE A 20 -0.50 -9.81 0.22
N ILE A 21 -0.31 -11.10 0.49
CA ILE A 21 -0.15 -11.60 1.86
C ILE A 21 1.12 -11.05 2.54
N ASN A 22 2.22 -10.91 1.81
CA ASN A 22 3.46 -10.33 2.34
C ASN A 22 3.28 -8.84 2.68
N VAL A 23 2.65 -8.07 1.79
CA VAL A 23 2.30 -6.68 2.04
C VAL A 23 1.38 -6.55 3.26
N PHE A 24 0.38 -7.43 3.37
CA PHE A 24 -0.53 -7.47 4.51
C PHE A 24 0.20 -7.72 5.83
N LYS A 25 1.00 -8.78 5.91
CA LYS A 25 1.80 -9.09 7.12
C LYS A 25 2.70 -7.92 7.50
N GLY A 26 3.35 -7.33 6.50
CA GLY A 26 4.30 -6.23 6.70
C GLY A 26 3.68 -4.89 7.07
N LEU A 27 2.38 -4.66 6.84
CA LEU A 27 1.72 -3.36 7.12
C LEU A 27 0.69 -3.45 8.25
N SER A 28 -0.06 -4.55 8.32
CA SER A 28 -1.15 -4.72 9.28
C SER A 28 -0.68 -4.95 10.71
N GLN A 29 0.56 -5.43 10.90
CA GLN A 29 1.15 -5.62 12.24
C GLN A 29 1.94 -4.41 12.75
N GLU A 30 2.15 -3.39 11.90
CA GLU A 30 3.09 -2.29 12.18
C GLU A 30 2.57 -1.24 13.16
N TYR A 31 1.26 -1.21 13.35
CA TYR A 31 0.63 -0.24 14.22
C TYR A 31 -0.51 -0.88 15.00
N LYS A 32 -0.60 -0.53 16.29
CA LYS A 32 -1.54 -1.15 17.24
C LYS A 32 -3.01 -1.04 16.82
N THR A 33 -3.36 0.01 16.07
CA THR A 33 -4.74 0.23 15.60
C THR A 33 -4.99 -0.26 14.18
N ASN A 34 -3.98 -0.82 13.50
CA ASN A 34 -4.22 -1.52 12.25
C ASN A 34 -4.90 -2.86 12.57
N ASN A 35 -5.81 -3.30 11.71
CA ASN A 35 -6.50 -4.55 11.93
C ASN A 35 -5.59 -5.72 11.49
N PRO A 36 -5.33 -6.72 12.35
CA PRO A 36 -4.43 -7.83 12.02
C PRO A 36 -5.03 -8.83 11.01
N CYS A 37 -6.29 -8.63 10.63
CA CYS A 37 -7.10 -9.59 9.89
C CYS A 37 -7.63 -9.06 8.54
N TYR A 38 -7.65 -7.74 8.32
CA TYR A 38 -8.03 -7.14 7.03
C TYR A 38 -7.45 -5.73 6.85
N PHE A 39 -7.35 -5.27 5.61
CA PHE A 39 -7.06 -3.88 5.28
C PHE A 39 -8.33 -3.03 5.45
N GLY A 40 -8.30 -2.08 6.38
CA GLY A 40 -9.32 -1.03 6.44
C GLY A 40 -9.10 0.05 5.39
N LYS A 41 -10.00 1.04 5.32
CA LYS A 41 -9.88 2.24 4.48
C LYS A 41 -8.57 3.01 4.67
N LYS A 42 -7.92 2.85 5.82
CA LYS A 42 -6.69 3.54 6.19
C LYS A 42 -5.79 2.58 6.96
N ILE A 43 -4.49 2.66 6.68
CA ILE A 43 -3.43 2.05 7.50
C ILE A 43 -2.51 3.11 8.06
N ILE A 44 -1.95 2.83 9.23
CA ILE A 44 -0.93 3.67 9.87
C ILE A 44 0.41 2.95 9.78
N VAL A 45 1.43 3.65 9.29
CA VAL A 45 2.79 3.13 9.13
C VAL A 45 3.73 3.96 10.00
N ASN A 46 4.46 3.31 10.90
CA ASN A 46 5.51 3.96 11.69
C ASN A 46 6.78 4.13 10.87
N ASN A 47 7.60 5.14 11.20
CA ASN A 47 8.87 5.37 10.52
C ASN A 47 8.71 5.49 8.99
N LEU A 48 7.60 6.03 8.49
CA LEU A 48 7.45 6.33 7.06
C LEU A 48 8.37 7.48 6.66
N VAL A 49 8.41 8.53 7.47
CA VAL A 49 9.26 9.71 7.24
C VAL A 49 10.21 9.93 8.42
N LYS A 50 11.30 10.63 8.16
CA LYS A 50 12.14 11.30 9.15
C LYS A 50 11.79 12.77 9.16
N HIS A 51 11.89 13.41 10.32
CA HIS A 51 11.83 14.85 10.47
C HIS A 51 13.05 15.33 11.27
N ASP A 52 13.87 16.20 10.68
CA ASP A 52 15.02 16.82 11.34
C ASP A 52 15.11 18.33 10.99
N ARG A 53 16.24 18.97 11.33
CA ARG A 53 16.45 20.41 11.10
C ARG A 53 16.36 20.83 9.63
N TRP A 54 16.49 19.89 8.69
CA TRP A 54 16.39 20.12 7.26
C TRP A 54 14.98 19.82 6.71
N GLY A 55 14.03 19.47 7.59
CA GLY A 55 12.65 19.19 7.25
C GLY A 55 12.35 17.70 7.18
N TYR A 56 11.32 17.35 6.40
CA TYR A 56 10.90 15.98 6.19
C TYR A 56 11.73 15.29 5.10
N SER A 57 11.98 13.99 5.29
CA SER A 57 12.47 13.11 4.22
C SER A 57 11.86 11.72 4.36
N LEU A 58 11.70 11.01 3.24
CA LEU A 58 11.26 9.62 3.27
C LEU A 58 12.32 8.75 3.95
N ASN A 59 11.91 7.82 4.83
CA ASN A 59 12.84 6.82 5.35
C ASN A 59 13.16 5.80 4.25
N TRP A 60 14.43 5.79 3.85
CA TRP A 60 14.94 4.85 2.87
C TRP A 60 15.08 3.43 3.45
N GLY A 61 14.85 2.43 2.60
CA GLY A 61 14.92 1.00 2.95
C GLY A 61 13.55 0.32 2.86
N TRP A 62 13.33 -0.70 3.69
CA TRP A 62 12.17 -1.59 3.59
C TRP A 62 10.79 -0.90 3.59
N ARG A 63 10.64 0.29 4.20
CA ARG A 63 9.38 1.06 4.17
C ARG A 63 9.03 1.57 2.78
N ARG A 64 10.05 1.97 2.02
CA ARG A 64 9.91 2.36 0.63
C ARG A 64 9.39 1.18 -0.18
N ASP A 65 10.01 0.01 0.01
CA ASP A 65 9.67 -1.20 -0.72
C ASP A 65 8.24 -1.65 -0.41
N GLN A 66 7.80 -1.57 0.85
CA GLN A 66 6.42 -1.85 1.24
C GLN A 66 5.40 -0.93 0.57
N LEU A 67 5.70 0.37 0.46
CA LEU A 67 4.80 1.33 -0.18
C LEU A 67 4.71 1.06 -1.69
N ALA A 68 5.85 0.77 -2.33
CA ALA A 68 5.90 0.41 -3.74
C ALA A 68 5.19 -0.92 -4.01
N ASP A 69 5.39 -1.94 -3.18
CA ASP A 69 4.71 -3.23 -3.32
C ASP A 69 3.20 -3.10 -3.12
N LEU A 70 2.74 -2.28 -2.18
CA LEU A 70 1.32 -1.97 -2.00
C LEU A 70 0.72 -1.33 -3.27
N GLU A 71 1.42 -0.38 -3.90
CA GLU A 71 1.01 0.19 -5.19
C GLU A 71 0.95 -0.88 -6.29
N ARG A 72 1.99 -1.71 -6.42
CA ARG A 72 2.04 -2.78 -7.42
C ARG A 72 0.85 -3.74 -7.29
N MET A 73 0.51 -4.15 -6.06
CA MET A 73 -0.62 -5.04 -5.83
C MET A 73 -1.94 -4.39 -6.23
N LEU A 74 -2.15 -3.12 -5.90
CA LEU A 74 -3.36 -2.39 -6.31
C LEU A 74 -3.45 -2.24 -7.84
N TYR A 75 -2.34 -1.92 -8.51
CA TYR A 75 -2.31 -1.79 -9.97
C TYR A 75 -2.65 -3.11 -10.67
N LEU A 76 -2.13 -4.22 -10.17
CA LEU A 76 -2.46 -5.55 -10.70
C LEU A 76 -3.95 -5.90 -10.51
N LEU A 77 -4.54 -5.56 -9.36
CA LEU A 77 -5.98 -5.74 -9.12
C LEU A 77 -6.88 -4.82 -9.98
N ASP A 78 -6.34 -3.70 -10.42
CA ASP A 78 -6.98 -2.74 -11.34
C ASP A 78 -6.69 -3.07 -12.82
N SER A 79 -6.01 -4.19 -13.10
CA SER A 79 -5.58 -4.60 -14.45
C SER A 79 -4.75 -3.53 -15.18
N LYS A 80 -4.02 -2.70 -14.42
CA LYS A 80 -3.12 -1.68 -14.94
C LYS A 80 -1.70 -2.21 -15.07
N THR A 81 -0.93 -1.62 -15.98
CA THR A 81 0.51 -1.86 -16.08
C THR A 81 1.21 -1.37 -14.83
N ILE A 82 2.04 -2.22 -14.22
CA ILE A 82 2.85 -1.87 -13.06
C ILE A 82 3.72 -0.64 -13.40
N PRO A 83 3.75 0.40 -12.55
CA PRO A 83 4.62 1.55 -12.76
C PRO A 83 6.09 1.13 -12.73
N ASP A 84 6.91 1.76 -13.59
CA ASP A 84 8.38 1.63 -13.54
C ASP A 84 8.87 1.98 -12.12
N ASN A 85 9.83 1.22 -11.59
CA ASN A 85 10.44 1.46 -10.27
C ASN A 85 11.03 2.87 -10.12
N ARG A 86 11.30 3.56 -11.23
CA ARG A 86 11.75 4.97 -11.25
C ARG A 86 10.62 5.97 -11.04
N HIS A 87 9.37 5.55 -11.17
CA HIS A 87 8.18 6.40 -11.11
C HIS A 87 7.12 5.84 -10.17
N ASP A 88 7.47 4.86 -9.32
CA ASP A 88 6.57 4.31 -8.31
C ASP A 88 6.17 5.38 -7.28
N VAL A 89 5.14 5.07 -6.49
CA VAL A 89 4.60 5.96 -5.45
C VAL A 89 5.68 6.43 -4.47
N SER A 90 6.71 5.63 -4.21
CA SER A 90 7.75 5.98 -3.25
C SER A 90 8.64 7.10 -3.78
N ILE A 91 8.94 7.09 -5.09
CA ILE A 91 9.66 8.19 -5.76
C ILE A 91 8.78 9.43 -5.82
N ARG A 92 7.52 9.30 -6.24
CA ARG A 92 6.60 10.44 -6.32
C ARG A 92 6.37 11.09 -4.96
N PHE A 93 6.22 10.29 -3.90
CA PHE A 93 6.07 10.78 -2.55
C PHE A 93 7.34 11.46 -2.03
N MET A 94 8.52 10.89 -2.32
CA MET A 94 9.80 11.51 -1.95
C MET A 94 10.01 12.86 -2.63
N ASP A 95 9.76 12.95 -3.93
CA ASP A 95 9.85 14.20 -4.69
C ASP A 95 8.85 15.22 -4.15
N PHE A 96 7.63 14.81 -3.81
CA PHE A 96 6.64 15.67 -3.17
C PHE A 96 7.14 16.23 -1.83
N VAL A 97 7.64 15.37 -0.93
CA VAL A 97 8.16 15.79 0.38
C VAL A 97 9.31 16.78 0.23
N ARG A 98 10.21 16.54 -0.74
CA ARG A 98 11.35 17.43 -1.02
C ARG A 98 10.91 18.79 -1.56
N ASN A 99 9.97 18.79 -2.51
CA ASN A 99 9.59 19.99 -3.25
C ASN A 99 8.55 20.83 -2.50
N ASN A 100 7.83 20.26 -1.53
CA ASN A 100 6.75 20.93 -0.79
C ASN A 100 7.01 20.90 0.74
N PRO A 101 8.05 21.59 1.24
CA PRO A 101 8.49 21.48 2.64
C PRO A 101 7.47 21.96 3.69
N ARG A 102 6.43 22.69 3.27
CA ARG A 102 5.35 23.19 4.13
C ARG A 102 4.09 22.33 4.09
N GLU A 103 4.04 21.35 3.21
CA GLU A 103 2.90 20.45 3.08
C GLU A 103 3.16 19.16 3.84
N GLN A 104 2.09 18.51 4.30
CA GLN A 104 2.15 17.20 4.96
C GLN A 104 1.14 16.19 4.40
N VAL A 105 0.60 16.47 3.21
CA VAL A 105 -0.42 15.63 2.57
C VAL A 105 -0.04 15.43 1.11
N PHE A 106 0.43 14.22 0.79
CA PHE A 106 0.62 13.77 -0.58
C PHE A 106 -0.62 13.06 -1.08
N GLU A 107 -0.95 13.24 -2.35
CA GLU A 107 -2.07 12.57 -2.99
C GLU A 107 -1.71 12.11 -4.40
N ASP A 108 -2.17 10.91 -4.76
CA ASP A 108 -2.19 10.40 -6.13
C ASP A 108 -3.50 9.65 -6.41
N ASP A 109 -3.50 8.79 -7.44
CA ASP A 109 -4.68 8.00 -7.84
C ASP A 109 -5.09 6.93 -6.83
N MET A 110 -4.12 6.39 -6.08
CA MET A 110 -4.34 5.23 -5.19
C MET A 110 -4.41 5.63 -3.72
N PHE A 111 -3.69 6.68 -3.33
CA PHE A 111 -3.44 7.02 -1.94
C PHE A 111 -3.62 8.51 -1.63
N THR A 112 -4.05 8.78 -0.40
CA THR A 112 -3.74 10.02 0.32
C THR A 112 -2.80 9.66 1.48
N ILE A 113 -1.62 10.25 1.52
CA ILE A 113 -0.61 10.04 2.57
C ILE A 113 -0.44 11.31 3.38
N ARG A 114 -0.94 11.28 4.62
CA ARG A 114 -0.64 12.33 5.61
C ARG A 114 0.50 11.91 6.51
N TYR A 115 1.54 12.70 6.63
CA TYR A 115 2.72 12.40 7.45
C TYR A 115 2.91 13.36 8.61
N PHE A 116 3.59 12.91 9.67
CA PHE A 116 3.67 13.61 10.95
C PHE A 116 5.11 13.64 11.47
N GLN A 117 5.44 14.63 12.30
CA GLN A 117 6.78 14.83 12.86
C GLN A 117 7.32 13.62 13.63
N LYS A 118 6.44 12.82 14.26
CA LYS A 118 6.81 11.57 14.93
C LYS A 118 7.25 10.44 13.97
N GLY A 119 7.30 10.73 12.67
CA GLY A 119 7.70 9.81 11.61
C GLY A 119 6.59 8.89 11.08
N SER A 120 5.37 8.96 11.64
CA SER A 120 4.25 8.14 11.17
C SER A 120 3.65 8.69 9.87
N GLY A 121 3.17 7.80 9.02
CA GLY A 121 2.33 8.09 7.87
C GLY A 121 0.96 7.44 7.98
N HIS A 122 -0.09 8.19 7.70
CA HIS A 122 -1.46 7.70 7.57
C HIS A 122 -1.76 7.58 6.07
N ILE A 123 -1.84 6.34 5.59
CA ILE A 123 -2.12 6.04 4.19
C ILE A 123 -3.61 5.70 4.10
N THR A 124 -4.36 6.51 3.37
CA THR A 124 -5.77 6.29 3.09
C THR A 124 -5.91 5.80 1.66
N PHE A 125 -6.58 4.67 1.46
CA PHE A 125 -6.86 4.13 0.14
C PHE A 125 -7.99 4.92 -0.53
N LYS A 126 -7.79 5.30 -1.80
CA LYS A 126 -8.82 5.97 -2.62
C LYS A 126 -9.72 4.98 -3.35
N ARG A 127 -9.19 3.80 -3.72
CA ARG A 127 -9.88 2.72 -4.41
C ARG A 127 -10.29 1.59 -3.45
N LEU A 128 -11.41 1.78 -2.75
CA LEU A 128 -11.89 0.80 -1.77
C LEU A 128 -12.34 -0.51 -2.40
N ASP A 129 -12.78 -0.47 -3.66
CA ASP A 129 -13.07 -1.66 -4.46
C ASP A 129 -11.85 -2.59 -4.62
N LEU A 130 -10.65 -2.03 -4.73
CA LEU A 130 -9.41 -2.82 -4.79
C LEU A 130 -8.99 -3.33 -3.40
N VAL A 131 -9.27 -2.57 -2.35
CA VAL A 131 -9.04 -3.00 -0.96
C VAL A 131 -9.92 -4.21 -0.61
N GLU A 132 -11.17 -4.23 -1.07
CA GLU A 132 -12.07 -5.38 -0.93
C GLU A 132 -11.48 -6.62 -1.62
N LYS A 133 -10.99 -6.50 -2.86
CA LYS A 133 -10.31 -7.62 -3.56
C LYS A 133 -9.06 -8.11 -2.83
N MET A 134 -8.26 -7.20 -2.24
CA MET A 134 -7.13 -7.61 -1.39
C MET A 134 -7.61 -8.41 -0.17
N ASN A 135 -8.68 -7.97 0.46
CA ASN A 135 -9.26 -8.63 1.63
C ASN A 135 -9.85 -9.99 1.29
N ASP A 136 -10.44 -10.18 0.11
CA ASP A 136 -10.90 -11.50 -0.36
C ASP A 136 -9.73 -12.49 -0.42
N ILE A 137 -8.56 -12.04 -0.89
CA ILE A 137 -7.34 -12.86 -0.93
C ILE A 137 -6.81 -13.11 0.48
N VAL A 138 -6.76 -12.09 1.34
CA VAL A 138 -6.36 -12.26 2.76
C VAL A 138 -7.27 -13.28 3.46
N ALA A 139 -8.58 -13.24 3.22
CA ALA A 139 -9.54 -14.14 3.83
C ALA A 139 -9.32 -15.62 3.44
N LYS A 140 -8.90 -15.90 2.20
CA LYS A 140 -8.53 -17.26 1.77
C LYS A 140 -7.36 -17.83 2.59
N HIS A 141 -6.41 -16.98 2.96
CA HIS A 141 -5.21 -17.38 3.71
C HIS A 141 -5.38 -17.33 5.23
N TYR A 142 -6.41 -16.64 5.72
CA TYR A 142 -6.73 -16.50 7.14
C TYR A 142 -8.22 -16.82 7.40
N PRO A 143 -8.64 -18.09 7.29
CA PRO A 143 -10.02 -18.49 7.55
C PRO A 143 -10.37 -18.25 9.03
N GLY A 144 -11.07 -17.15 9.31
CA GLY A 144 -11.40 -16.65 10.65
C GLY A 144 -11.14 -15.16 10.87
N ALA A 145 -10.54 -14.47 9.89
CA ALA A 145 -10.10 -13.09 9.97
C ALA A 145 -11.17 -12.03 9.62
N LEU A 146 -12.16 -12.36 8.79
CA LEU A 146 -13.12 -11.34 8.35
C LEU A 146 -14.08 -10.95 9.49
N PRO A 147 -14.28 -9.65 9.77
CA PRO A 147 -15.34 -9.22 10.67
C PRO A 147 -16.70 -9.62 10.10
N ALA A 148 -17.64 -10.00 10.98
CA ALA A 148 -19.02 -10.20 10.58
C ALA A 148 -19.55 -8.93 9.90
N LYS A 149 -20.24 -9.14 8.77
CA LYS A 149 -20.79 -8.08 7.91
C LYS A 149 -21.83 -7.23 8.63
#